data_AF-A0A2I2L2A6-F1
#
_entry.id   AF-A0A2I2L2A6-F1
#
_cell.length_a   1.000
_cell.length_b   1.000
_cell.length_c   1.000
_cell.angle_alpha   90.00
_cell.angle_beta   90.00
_cell.angle_gamma   90.00
#
_symmetry.space_group_name_H-M   'P 1'
#
loop_
_entity.id
_entity.type
_entity.pdbx_description
1 polymer ?
#
loop_
_entity_poly.entity_id
_entity_poly.type
_entity_poly.pdbx_seq_one_letter_code
_entity_poly.pdbx_strand_id
1 'polypeptide(L)' 'MAFKLIEAAQVRWRAVNAPHLVALVRAGAVFEAGQLVERPTTTSVNQAA' A
#
# COMPACT_ATOMS: atom_id res chain seq x y z
N MET A 1 15.78 2.32 -23.69
CA MET A 1 16.49 2.65 -22.44
C MET A 1 15.71 2.27 -21.17
N ALA A 2 14.38 2.21 -21.21
CA ALA A 2 13.55 1.76 -20.08
C ALA A 2 13.80 0.32 -19.60
N PHE A 3 14.04 -0.64 -20.52
CA PHE A 3 14.27 -2.06 -20.19
C PHE A 3 15.42 -2.28 -19.20
N LYS A 4 16.55 -1.58 -19.41
CA LYS A 4 17.74 -1.69 -18.53
C LYS A 4 17.50 -1.10 -17.14
N LEU A 5 16.66 -0.05 -17.04
CA LEU A 5 16.26 0.53 -15.76
C LEU A 5 15.36 -0.42 -14.97
N ILE A 6 14.50 -1.18 -15.67
CA ILE A 6 13.62 -2.19 -15.07
C ILE A 6 14.44 -3.40 -14.59
N GLU A 7 15.39 -3.92 -15.39
CA GLU A 7 16.29 -5.01 -14.97
C GLU A 7 17.15 -4.63 -13.74
N ALA A 8 17.72 -3.42 -13.72
CA ALA A 8 18.51 -2.94 -12.58
C ALA A 8 17.66 -2.81 -11.31
N ALA A 9 16.39 -2.45 -11.44
CA ALA A 9 15.44 -2.40 -10.33
C ALA A 9 15.07 -3.80 -9.82
N GLN A 10 14.95 -4.83 -10.69
CA GLN A 10 14.61 -6.19 -10.27
C GLN A 10 15.62 -6.81 -9.28
N VAL A 11 16.91 -6.53 -9.44
CA VAL A 11 17.97 -7.04 -8.54
C VAL A 11 17.90 -6.37 -7.15
N ARG A 12 17.39 -5.14 -7.07
CA ARG A 12 17.32 -4.34 -5.84
C ARG A 12 15.97 -4.46 -5.12
N TRP A 13 14.90 -4.82 -5.81
CA TRP A 13 13.55 -4.83 -5.26
C TRP A 13 13.07 -6.24 -4.88
N ARG A 14 13.27 -6.61 -3.62
CA ARG A 14 12.61 -7.81 -3.04
C ARG A 14 11.24 -7.49 -2.42
N ALA A 15 10.45 -6.60 -3.05
CA ALA A 15 9.16 -6.16 -2.50
C ALA A 15 8.09 -5.71 -3.52
N VAL A 16 8.26 -5.90 -4.83
CA VAL A 16 7.14 -5.63 -5.77
C VAL A 16 6.14 -6.79 -5.81
N ASN A 17 6.59 -8.02 -5.51
CA ASN A 17 5.74 -9.22 -5.44
C ASN A 17 5.39 -9.54 -3.98
N ALA A 18 4.55 -8.70 -3.37
CA ALA A 18 3.87 -9.04 -2.13
C ALA A 18 2.39 -9.32 -2.44
N PRO A 19 2.01 -10.57 -2.78
CA PRO A 19 0.64 -10.90 -3.19
C PRO A 19 -0.42 -10.47 -2.19
N HIS A 20 -0.07 -10.47 -0.90
CA HIS A 20 -0.95 -10.01 0.17
C HIS A 20 -1.20 -8.49 0.14
N LEU A 21 -0.19 -7.67 -0.20
CA LEU A 21 -0.38 -6.23 -0.37
C LEU A 21 -1.16 -5.91 -1.66
N VAL A 22 -0.98 -6.70 -2.72
CA VAL A 22 -1.75 -6.56 -3.97
C VAL A 22 -3.25 -6.75 -3.72
N ALA A 23 -3.65 -7.67 -2.84
CA ALA A 23 -5.04 -7.84 -2.46
C ALA A 23 -5.63 -6.58 -1.78
N LEU A 24 -4.85 -5.93 -0.92
CA LEU A 24 -5.25 -4.69 -0.25
C LEU A 24 -5.39 -3.53 -1.23
N VAL A 25 -4.43 -3.35 -2.15
CA VAL A 25 -4.50 -2.33 -3.21
C VAL A 25 -5.72 -2.55 -4.11
N ARG A 26 -6.02 -3.81 -4.49
CA ARG A 26 -7.23 -4.14 -5.26
C ARG A 26 -8.52 -3.82 -4.52
N ALA A 27 -8.52 -3.90 -3.19
CA ALA A 27 -9.64 -3.51 -2.35
C ALA A 27 -9.76 -1.98 -2.16
N GLY A 28 -8.86 -1.18 -2.76
CA GLY A 28 -8.88 0.28 -2.68
C GLY A 28 -8.15 0.84 -1.44
N ALA A 29 -7.30 0.05 -0.79
CA ALA A 29 -6.48 0.53 0.31
C ALA A 29 -5.40 1.51 -0.18
N VAL A 30 -5.15 2.56 0.60
CA VAL A 30 -4.14 3.60 0.30
C VAL A 30 -2.85 3.26 1.03
N PHE A 31 -1.72 3.39 0.33
CA PHE A 31 -0.40 3.22 0.89
C PHE A 31 0.42 4.49 0.72
N GLU A 32 1.16 4.87 1.75
CA GLU A 32 2.10 5.99 1.71
C GLU A 32 3.48 5.47 2.15
N ALA A 33 4.51 5.69 1.32
CA ALA A 33 5.88 5.18 1.54
C ALA A 33 5.97 3.66 1.85
N GLY A 34 5.01 2.86 1.37
CA GLY A 34 4.95 1.41 1.59
C GLY A 34 4.24 0.99 2.89
N GLN A 35 3.68 1.93 3.64
CA GLN A 35 2.86 1.66 4.83
C GLN A 35 1.37 1.80 4.49
N LEU A 36 0.54 0.92 5.04
CA LEU A 36 -0.92 0.98 4.88
C LEU A 36 -1.46 2.17 5.66
N VAL A 37 -2.17 3.07 4.98
CA VAL A 37 -2.85 4.21 5.61
C VAL A 37 -4.23 3.74 6.07
N GLU A 38 -4.42 3.60 7.38
CA GLU A 38 -5.74 3.36 7.95
C GLU A 38 -6.60 4.63 7.82
N ARG A 39 -7.86 4.47 7.42
CA ARG A 39 -8.79 5.59 7.36
C ARG A 39 -9.08 6.02 8.81
N PRO A 40 -8.93 7.31 9.17
CA PRO A 40 -9.38 7.76 10.49
C PRO A 40 -10.87 7.49 10.57
N THR A 41 -11.28 6.53 11.41
CA THR A 41 -12.66 6.40 11.81
C THR A 41 -12.98 7.66 12.60
N THR A 42 -13.71 8.60 11.98
CA THR A 42 -14.44 9.61 12.76
C THR A 42 -15.49 8.83 13.55
N THR A 43 -15.07 8.24 14.66
CA THR A 43 -15.96 7.79 15.72
C THR A 43 -16.54 9.08 16.28
N SER A 44 -17.67 9.52 15.72
CA SER A 44 -18.56 10.43 16.43
C SER A 44 -18.97 9.69 17.70
N VAL A 45 -18.28 9.98 18.81
CA VAL A 45 -18.69 9.54 20.13
C VAL A 45 -19.86 10.43 20.54
N ASN A 46 -21.01 10.23 19.91
CA ASN A 46 -22.27 10.72 20.43
C ASN A 46 -22.84 9.61 21.33
N GLN A 47 -22.34 9.55 22.57
CA GLN A 47 -23.06 8.89 23.65
C GLN A 47 -23.81 9.96 24.43
N ALA A 48 -25.12 10.02 24.18
CA ALA A 48 -26.07 10.61 25.08
C ALA A 48 -26.18 9.76 26.35
N ALA A 49 -25.95 10.39 27.51
CA ALA A 49 -26.53 10.05 28.81
C ALA A 49 -26.38 11.25 29.74
#